data_AF-A0AAD7GAC8-F1
#
_entry.id   AF-A0AAD7GAC8-F1
#
_cell.length_a   1.000
_cell.length_b   1.000
_cell.length_c   1.000
_cell.angle_alpha   90.00
_cell.angle_beta   90.00
_cell.angle_gamma   90.00
#
_symmetry.space_group_name_H-M   'P 1'
#
loop_
_entity.id
_entity.type
_entity.pdbx_description
1 polymer ?
#
loop_
_entity_poly.entity_id
_entity_poly.type
_entity_poly.pdbx_seq_one_letter_code
_entity_poly.pdbx_strand_id
1 'polypeptide(L)'
;MLALNKSTVFRIVSFTLAGGDVFQTIPGTYALYRKQWIRRRLSATCLFYAIARYMSIGSLIANGIDAFSSGYTLESCKHLYMAPNVTALLAGMAVQVLVYIRTYAISSRSKYVRYGLGSIMLLGFPIQIFGIAYHRDPFFSNRSCKGEVLHPGEPDWNIVYYSAAPMSFDLLAFATATYYLVYASRIQGVM
;
A
#
# COMPACT_ATOMS: atom_id res chain seq x y z
N MET A 1 5.69 27.95 -22.98
CA MET A 1 5.78 27.37 -21.62
C MET A 1 4.41 26.81 -21.26
N LEU A 2 4.23 25.48 -21.31
CA LEU A 2 2.96 24.83 -21.01
C LEU A 2 2.70 24.90 -19.50
N ALA A 3 1.60 25.56 -19.09
CA ALA A 3 1.12 25.54 -17.73
C ALA A 3 0.66 24.11 -17.38
N LEU A 4 1.58 23.28 -16.87
CA LEU A 4 1.27 21.97 -16.34
C LEU A 4 0.42 22.14 -15.09
N ASN A 5 -0.81 21.61 -15.13
CA ASN A 5 -1.71 21.59 -13.98
C ASN A 5 -1.07 20.78 -12.84
N LYS A 6 -1.18 21.25 -11.59
CA LYS A 6 -0.53 20.61 -10.42
C LYS A 6 -0.91 19.14 -10.28
N SER A 7 -2.15 18.79 -10.64
CA SER A 7 -2.67 17.42 -10.63
C SER A 7 -1.94 16.49 -11.62
N THR A 8 -1.58 16.99 -12.80
CA THR A 8 -0.87 16.22 -13.82
C THR A 8 0.57 15.95 -13.41
N VAL A 9 1.26 16.95 -12.84
CA VAL A 9 2.62 16.79 -12.31
C VAL A 9 2.63 15.73 -11.21
N PHE A 10 1.70 15.81 -10.26
CA PHE A 10 1.62 14.86 -9.15
C PHE A 10 1.39 13.42 -9.66
N ARG A 11 0.51 13.25 -10.65
CA ARG A 11 0.28 11.95 -11.28
C ARG A 11 1.55 11.40 -11.94
N ILE A 12 2.25 12.21 -12.73
CA ILE A 12 3.49 11.78 -13.41
C ILE A 12 4.53 11.34 -12.37
N VAL A 13 4.74 12.14 -11.32
CA VAL A 13 5.67 11.80 -10.23
C VAL A 13 5.25 10.49 -9.56
N SER A 14 3.96 10.29 -9.24
CA SER A 14 3.46 9.05 -8.68
C SER A 14 3.69 7.84 -9.61
N PHE A 15 3.48 7.99 -10.93
CA PHE A 15 3.76 6.95 -11.91
C PHE A 15 5.26 6.62 -11.99
N THR A 16 6.13 7.63 -11.96
CA THR A 16 7.59 7.42 -11.99
C THR A 16 8.08 6.73 -10.71
N LEU A 17 7.58 7.15 -9.54
CA LEU A 17 7.92 6.52 -8.26
C LEU A 17 7.46 5.05 -8.23
N ALA A 18 6.19 4.80 -8.57
CA ALA A 18 5.66 3.44 -8.63
C ALA A 18 6.39 2.56 -9.65
N GLY A 19 6.75 3.13 -10.81
CA GLY A 19 7.57 2.45 -11.82
C GLY A 19 8.97 2.11 -11.27
N GLY A 20 9.62 3.06 -10.60
CA GLY A 20 10.93 2.88 -9.97
C GLY A 20 10.93 1.74 -8.95
N ASP A 21 9.93 1.71 -8.08
CA ASP A 21 9.76 0.64 -7.09
C ASP A 21 9.59 -0.73 -7.75
N VAL A 22 8.78 -0.80 -8.81
CA VAL A 22 8.59 -2.04 -9.59
C VAL A 22 9.91 -2.48 -10.20
N PHE A 23 10.68 -1.59 -10.83
CA PHE A 23 11.95 -1.94 -11.47
C PHE A 23 12.99 -2.42 -10.47
N GLN A 24 13.18 -1.71 -9.36
CA GLN A 24 14.16 -2.06 -8.33
C GLN A 24 13.84 -3.40 -7.67
N THR A 25 12.57 -3.79 -7.59
CA THR A 25 12.15 -5.04 -6.97
C THR A 25 12.17 -6.27 -7.90
N ILE A 26 12.24 -6.09 -9.22
CA ILE A 26 12.37 -7.19 -10.21
C ILE A 26 13.48 -8.19 -9.83
N PRO A 27 14.75 -7.79 -9.63
CA PRO A 27 15.82 -8.75 -9.38
C PRO A 27 15.61 -9.55 -8.09
N GLY A 28 15.05 -8.91 -7.05
CA GLY A 28 14.70 -9.56 -5.78
C GLY A 28 13.63 -10.64 -5.96
N THR A 29 12.59 -10.35 -6.75
CA THR A 29 11.52 -11.32 -7.05
C THR A 29 12.01 -12.49 -7.87
N TYR A 30 12.81 -12.21 -8.91
CA TYR A 30 13.34 -13.23 -9.79
C TYR A 30 14.25 -14.21 -9.05
N ALA A 31 15.12 -13.69 -8.18
CA ALA A 31 15.99 -14.50 -7.33
C ALA A 31 15.19 -15.37 -6.33
N LEU A 32 14.09 -14.84 -5.77
CA LEU A 32 13.19 -15.56 -4.86
C LEU A 32 12.42 -16.67 -5.58
N TYR A 33 11.84 -16.36 -6.74
CA TYR A 33 11.12 -17.33 -7.57
C TYR A 33 12.05 -18.47 -8.00
N ARG A 34 13.28 -18.15 -8.43
CA ARG A 34 14.28 -19.15 -8.82
C ARG A 34 14.63 -20.11 -7.67
N LYS A 35 14.83 -19.58 -6.46
CA LYS A 35 15.16 -20.40 -5.27
C LYS A 35 13.97 -21.24 -4.78
N GLN A 36 12.73 -20.72 -4.87
CA GLN A 36 11.54 -21.46 -4.44
C GLN A 36 11.10 -22.51 -5.46
N TRP A 37 11.28 -22.26 -6.76
CA TRP A 37 11.04 -23.25 -7.82
C TRP A 37 11.87 -24.52 -7.61
N ILE A 38 13.14 -24.35 -7.21
CA ILE A 38 14.06 -25.46 -6.90
C ILE A 38 13.63 -26.21 -5.63
N ARG A 39 13.05 -25.52 -4.62
CA ARG A 39 12.64 -26.12 -3.34
C ARG A 39 11.19 -26.61 -3.28
N ARG A 40 10.38 -26.42 -4.33
CA ARG A 40 8.93 -26.79 -4.42
C ARG A 40 8.05 -26.37 -3.23
N ARG A 41 8.47 -25.42 -2.39
CA ARG A 41 7.69 -24.88 -1.27
C ARG A 41 7.45 -23.39 -1.48
N LEU A 42 6.21 -23.04 -1.83
CA LEU A 42 5.72 -21.66 -1.89
C LEU A 42 5.65 -21.10 -0.46
N SER A 43 6.50 -20.12 -0.16
CA SER A 43 6.43 -19.41 1.12
C SER A 43 5.29 -18.39 1.09
N ALA A 44 4.49 -18.32 2.15
CA ALA A 44 3.41 -17.34 2.29
C ALA A 44 3.88 -15.89 2.03
N THR A 45 5.12 -15.57 2.41
CA THR A 45 5.76 -14.27 2.14
C THR A 45 5.84 -13.95 0.64
N CYS A 46 6.05 -14.95 -0.22
CA CYS A 46 6.12 -14.76 -1.67
C CYS A 46 4.73 -14.50 -2.27
N LEU A 47 3.70 -15.17 -1.74
CA LEU A 47 2.32 -14.99 -2.17
C LEU A 47 1.83 -13.57 -1.84
N PHE A 48 1.98 -13.11 -0.59
CA PHE A 48 1.58 -11.76 -0.20
C PHE A 48 2.35 -10.69 -0.97
N TYR A 49 3.64 -10.93 -1.23
CA TYR A 49 4.45 -10.04 -2.04
C TYR A 49 3.92 -9.94 -3.49
N ALA A 50 3.57 -11.07 -4.11
CA ALA A 50 2.99 -11.07 -5.46
C ALA A 50 1.65 -10.33 -5.50
N ILE A 51 0.76 -10.62 -4.53
CA ILE A 51 -0.55 -9.95 -4.41
C ILE A 51 -0.38 -8.43 -4.28
N ALA A 52 0.48 -7.95 -3.38
CA ALA A 52 0.73 -6.53 -3.19
C ALA A 52 1.17 -5.84 -4.49
N ARG A 53 2.05 -6.50 -5.25
CA ARG A 53 2.58 -5.97 -6.51
C ARG A 53 1.52 -5.91 -7.62
N TYR A 54 0.81 -7.02 -7.85
CA TYR A 54 -0.21 -7.07 -8.90
C TYR A 54 -1.39 -6.12 -8.61
N MET A 55 -1.80 -6.02 -7.33
CA MET A 55 -2.84 -5.07 -6.93
C MET A 55 -2.39 -3.61 -7.07
N SER A 56 -1.14 -3.30 -6.73
CA SER A 56 -0.58 -1.95 -6.90
C SER A 56 -0.48 -1.54 -8.38
N ILE A 57 0.01 -2.44 -9.24
CA ILE A 57 0.02 -2.23 -10.70
C ILE A 57 -1.41 -2.06 -11.23
N GLY A 58 -2.36 -2.87 -10.78
CA GLY A 58 -3.77 -2.77 -11.14
C GLY A 58 -4.38 -1.42 -10.77
N SER A 59 -4.11 -0.93 -9.55
CA SER A 59 -4.55 0.40 -9.12
C SER A 59 -3.92 1.52 -9.96
N LEU A 60 -2.64 1.38 -10.33
CA LEU A 60 -1.95 2.34 -11.19
C LEU A 60 -2.56 2.40 -12.59
N ILE A 61 -2.87 1.24 -13.17
CA ILE A 61 -3.50 1.13 -14.49
C ILE A 61 -4.93 1.68 -14.44
N ALA A 62 -5.71 1.36 -13.40
CA ALA A 62 -7.06 1.90 -13.22
C ALA A 62 -7.04 3.44 -13.15
N ASN A 63 -6.16 4.01 -12.33
CA ASN A 63 -5.97 5.46 -12.23
C ASN A 63 -5.46 6.10 -13.54
N GLY A 64 -4.67 5.37 -14.33
CA GLY A 64 -4.18 5.79 -15.64
C GLY A 64 -5.27 5.79 -16.70
N ILE A 65 -6.07 4.72 -16.78
CA ILE A 65 -7.19 4.59 -17.72
C ILE A 65 -8.21 5.70 -17.48
N ASP A 66 -8.55 5.97 -16.22
CA ASP A 66 -9.47 7.07 -15.84
C ASP A 66 -8.92 8.46 -16.21
N ALA A 67 -7.60 8.62 -16.40
CA ALA A 67 -6.98 9.90 -16.72
C ALA A 67 -6.79 10.13 -18.24
N PHE A 68 -6.65 9.06 -19.03
CA PHE A 68 -6.26 9.14 -20.45
C PHE A 68 -7.35 8.66 -21.43
N SER A 69 -8.44 8.03 -20.96
CA SER A 69 -9.55 7.60 -21.82
C SER A 69 -10.51 8.75 -22.15
N SER A 70 -10.69 9.03 -23.45
CA SER A 70 -11.54 10.09 -23.99
C SER A 70 -13.05 9.79 -23.93
N GLY A 71 -13.45 8.58 -23.52
CA GLY A 71 -14.82 8.06 -23.65
C GLY A 71 -15.54 7.74 -22.34
N TYR A 72 -15.06 8.22 -21.19
CA TYR A 72 -15.68 7.90 -19.91
C TYR A 72 -17.02 8.62 -19.70
N THR A 73 -18.09 7.85 -19.51
CA THR A 73 -19.42 8.33 -19.15
C THR A 73 -19.58 8.39 -17.61
N LEU A 74 -20.48 9.26 -17.15
CA LEU A 74 -20.84 9.39 -15.72
C LEU A 74 -21.36 8.08 -15.12
N GLU A 75 -21.96 7.23 -15.95
CA GLU A 75 -22.51 5.93 -15.58
C GLU A 75 -21.41 4.92 -15.24
N SER A 76 -20.32 4.89 -16.02
CA SER A 76 -19.12 4.10 -15.68
C SER A 76 -18.43 4.61 -14.41
N CYS A 77 -18.46 5.92 -14.16
CA CYS A 77 -17.90 6.51 -12.95
C CYS A 77 -18.64 6.05 -11.69
N LYS A 78 -19.99 5.94 -11.72
CA LYS A 78 -20.76 5.41 -10.58
C LYS A 78 -20.40 3.96 -10.21
N HIS A 79 -19.95 3.16 -11.18
CA HIS A 79 -19.53 1.78 -10.90
C HIS A 79 -18.04 1.63 -10.58
N LEU A 80 -17.17 2.45 -11.18
CA LEU A 80 -15.72 2.31 -11.03
C LEU A 80 -15.08 3.22 -9.96
N TYR A 81 -15.78 4.21 -9.38
CA TYR A 81 -15.16 5.14 -8.43
C TYR A 81 -14.56 4.49 -7.17
N MET A 82 -15.05 3.31 -6.78
CA MET A 82 -14.51 2.54 -5.65
C MET A 82 -13.37 1.61 -6.03
N ALA A 83 -13.27 1.15 -7.29
CA ALA A 83 -12.28 0.19 -7.73
C ALA A 83 -10.81 0.61 -7.46
N PRO A 84 -10.37 1.85 -7.76
CA PRO A 84 -8.99 2.25 -7.50
C PRO A 84 -8.69 2.35 -5.98
N ASN A 85 -9.67 2.75 -5.17
CA ASN A 85 -9.51 2.84 -3.72
C ASN A 85 -9.45 1.44 -3.06
N VAL A 86 -10.30 0.51 -3.49
CA VAL A 86 -10.33 -0.87 -2.97
C VAL A 86 -9.06 -1.63 -3.36
N THR A 87 -8.60 -1.50 -4.60
CA THR A 87 -7.35 -2.14 -5.03
C THR A 87 -6.13 -1.58 -4.29
N ALA A 88 -6.10 -0.27 -4.04
CA ALA A 88 -5.05 0.35 -3.22
C ALA A 88 -5.09 -0.12 -1.76
N LEU A 89 -6.28 -0.28 -1.17
CA LEU A 89 -6.44 -0.85 0.17
C LEU A 89 -5.89 -2.26 0.25
N LEU A 90 -6.30 -3.15 -0.67
CA LEU A 90 -5.85 -4.54 -0.68
C LEU A 90 -4.34 -4.64 -0.89
N ALA A 91 -3.77 -3.78 -1.75
CA ALA A 91 -2.32 -3.68 -1.90
C ALA A 91 -1.66 -3.25 -0.59
N GLY A 92 -2.18 -2.22 0.09
CA GLY A 92 -1.67 -1.73 1.37
C GLY A 92 -1.74 -2.79 2.48
N MET A 93 -2.87 -3.48 2.64
CA MET A 93 -3.02 -4.56 3.61
C MET A 93 -2.03 -5.70 3.34
N ALA A 94 -1.82 -6.07 2.08
CA ALA A 94 -0.84 -7.10 1.72
C ALA A 94 0.60 -6.67 2.06
N VAL A 95 0.95 -5.40 1.88
CA VAL A 95 2.25 -4.84 2.30
C VAL A 95 2.39 -4.88 3.83
N GLN A 96 1.37 -4.49 4.58
CA GLN A 96 1.42 -4.51 6.05
C GLN A 96 1.61 -5.93 6.60
N VAL A 97 0.89 -6.92 6.05
CA VAL A 97 1.08 -8.33 6.40
C VAL A 97 2.50 -8.80 6.05
N LEU A 98 3.02 -8.40 4.89
CA LEU A 98 4.38 -8.75 4.48
C LEU A 98 5.43 -8.18 5.46
N VAL A 99 5.29 -6.91 5.81
CA VAL A 99 6.16 -6.22 6.78
C VAL A 99 6.08 -6.92 8.14
N TYR A 100 4.87 -7.23 8.62
CA TYR A 100 4.66 -8.00 9.85
C TYR A 100 5.42 -9.33 9.85
N ILE A 101 5.29 -10.13 8.77
CA ILE A 101 5.96 -11.43 8.67
C ILE A 101 7.49 -11.26 8.72
N ARG A 102 8.04 -10.26 8.02
CA ARG A 102 9.49 -10.00 7.99
C ARG A 102 10.00 -9.52 9.34
N THR A 103 9.33 -8.57 9.97
CA THR A 103 9.70 -8.05 11.29
C THR A 103 9.64 -9.15 12.34
N TYR A 104 8.62 -10.02 12.29
CA TYR A 104 8.52 -11.17 13.19
C TYR A 104 9.64 -12.20 12.99
N ALA A 105 10.07 -12.43 11.75
CA ALA A 105 11.20 -13.30 11.45
C ALA A 105 12.53 -12.73 11.97
N ILE A 106 12.76 -11.42 11.84
CA ILE A 106 13.96 -10.72 12.33
C ILE A 106 14.00 -10.70 13.86
N SER A 107 12.85 -10.50 14.51
CA SER A 107 12.69 -10.42 15.96
C SER A 107 12.83 -11.77 16.70
N SER A 108 13.47 -12.78 16.11
CA SER A 108 13.68 -14.12 16.69
C SER A 108 12.41 -14.79 17.25
N ARG A 109 11.22 -14.46 16.70
CA ARG A 109 9.91 -14.91 17.18
C ARG A 109 9.55 -14.49 18.61
N SER A 110 10.04 -13.34 19.07
CA SER A 110 9.64 -12.76 20.36
C SER A 110 8.11 -12.62 20.48
N LYS A 111 7.55 -13.10 21.59
CA LYS A 111 6.10 -13.04 21.86
C LYS A 111 5.59 -11.59 21.92
N TYR A 112 6.42 -10.67 22.42
CA TYR A 112 6.06 -9.25 22.54
C TYR A 112 5.81 -8.59 21.19
N VAL A 113 6.65 -8.87 20.19
CA VAL A 113 6.47 -8.32 18.83
C VAL A 113 5.25 -8.91 18.16
N ARG A 114 4.98 -10.21 18.37
CA ARG A 114 3.77 -10.86 17.85
C ARG A 114 2.49 -10.18 18.34
N TYR A 115 2.35 -9.99 19.66
CA TYR A 115 1.15 -9.40 20.24
C TYR A 115 1.08 -7.89 19.99
N GLY A 116 2.19 -7.15 20.12
CA GLY A 116 2.23 -5.72 19.88
C GLY A 116 1.89 -5.37 18.44
N LEU A 117 2.70 -5.83 17.48
CA LEU A 117 2.49 -5.53 16.06
C LEU A 117 1.20 -6.15 15.52
N GLY A 118 0.84 -7.34 16.00
CA GLY A 118 -0.39 -8.02 15.62
C GLY A 118 -1.65 -7.30 16.10
N SER A 119 -1.65 -6.75 17.32
CA SER A 119 -2.79 -5.99 17.87
C SER A 119 -3.04 -4.70 17.08
N ILE A 120 -1.99 -3.96 16.75
CA ILE A 120 -2.09 -2.72 15.97
C ILE A 120 -2.59 -3.01 14.56
N MET A 121 -2.12 -4.08 13.92
CA MET A 121 -2.61 -4.50 12.61
C MET A 121 -4.10 -4.89 12.66
N LEU A 122 -4.51 -5.64 13.69
CA LEU A 122 -5.92 -6.04 13.89
C LEU A 122 -6.85 -4.85 14.14
N LEU A 123 -6.40 -3.82 14.85
CA LEU A 123 -7.17 -2.60 15.07
C LEU A 123 -7.13 -1.66 13.86
N GLY A 124 -6.02 -1.62 13.13
CA GLY A 124 -5.84 -0.74 11.97
C GLY A 124 -6.67 -1.16 10.75
N PHE A 125 -6.83 -2.45 10.50
CA PHE A 125 -7.61 -2.97 9.36
C PHE A 125 -9.08 -2.53 9.33
N PRO A 126 -9.89 -2.70 10.40
CA PRO A 126 -11.27 -2.25 10.39
C PRO A 126 -11.37 -0.73 10.22
N ILE A 127 -10.43 0.03 10.79
CA ILE A 127 -10.37 1.48 10.66
C ILE A 127 -10.12 1.89 9.19
N GLN A 128 -9.19 1.22 8.50
CA GLN A 128 -8.91 1.48 7.08
C GLN A 128 -10.09 1.10 6.17
N ILE A 129 -10.73 -0.05 6.43
CA ILE A 129 -11.91 -0.50 5.67
C ILE A 129 -13.05 0.49 5.87
N PHE A 130 -13.29 0.92 7.10
CA PHE A 130 -14.33 1.89 7.42
C PHE A 130 -14.05 3.23 6.72
N GLY A 131 -12.82 3.74 6.76
CA GLY A 131 -12.45 4.99 6.09
C GLY A 131 -12.64 4.99 4.57
N ILE A 132 -12.70 3.82 3.93
CA ILE A 132 -12.96 3.71 2.48
C ILE A 132 -14.44 3.49 2.18
N ALA A 133 -15.17 2.81 3.07
CA ALA A 133 -16.59 2.55 2.91
C ALA A 133 -17.49 3.74 3.30
N TYR A 134 -17.03 4.63 4.19
CA TYR A 134 -17.84 5.70 4.76
C TYR A 134 -17.80 6.99 3.91
N HIS A 135 -18.97 7.52 3.54
CA HIS A 135 -19.19 8.82 2.86
C HIS A 135 -18.34 9.12 1.60
N ARG A 136 -18.21 8.17 0.67
CA ARG A 136 -17.59 8.42 -0.64
C ARG A 136 -18.67 8.58 -1.71
N ASP A 137 -18.81 9.80 -2.22
CA ASP A 137 -19.66 10.08 -3.37
C ASP A 137 -18.85 10.15 -4.67
N PRO A 138 -19.41 9.68 -5.80
CA PRO A 138 -18.73 9.74 -7.09
C PRO A 138 -18.66 11.20 -7.56
N PHE A 139 -17.47 11.78 -7.53
CA PHE A 139 -17.18 13.10 -8.06
C PHE A 139 -16.55 12.97 -9.45
N PHE A 140 -17.22 13.52 -10.46
CA PHE A 140 -16.74 13.58 -11.82
C PHE A 140 -16.30 15.00 -12.14
N SER A 141 -14.99 15.24 -12.15
CA SER A 141 -14.43 16.54 -12.49
C SER A 141 -13.23 16.40 -13.42
N ASN A 142 -13.25 17.20 -14.48
CA ASN A 142 -12.14 17.34 -15.43
C ASN A 142 -11.68 16.01 -16.07
N ARG A 143 -12.65 15.19 -16.52
CA ARG A 143 -12.44 13.86 -17.12
C ARG A 143 -11.75 12.85 -16.19
N SER A 144 -11.81 13.05 -14.88
CA SER A 144 -11.35 12.07 -13.89
C SER A 144 -12.49 11.76 -12.92
N CYS A 145 -12.73 10.47 -12.71
CA CYS A 145 -13.66 9.98 -11.70
C CYS A 145 -12.90 9.77 -10.39
N LYS A 146 -13.36 10.38 -9.29
CA LYS A 146 -12.81 10.16 -7.95
C LYS A 146 -13.94 10.02 -6.95
N GLY A 147 -13.79 9.13 -5.97
CA GLY A 147 -14.63 9.14 -4.78
C GLY A 147 -14.13 10.22 -3.82
N GLU A 148 -14.90 11.30 -3.66
CA GLU A 148 -14.57 12.44 -2.79
C GLU A 148 -15.69 12.64 -1.76
N VAL A 149 -15.35 13.18 -0.59
CA VAL A 149 -16.33 13.50 0.46
C VAL A 149 -16.90 14.87 0.14
N LEU A 150 -18.14 14.92 -0.37
CA LEU A 150 -18.72 16.15 -0.95
C LEU A 150 -19.58 16.96 0.04
N HIS A 151 -19.27 16.91 1.34
CA HIS A 151 -20.01 17.66 2.36
C HIS A 151 -19.23 18.90 2.83
N PRO A 152 -19.60 20.12 2.38
CA PRO A 152 -18.98 21.35 2.84
C PRO A 152 -19.35 21.60 4.32
N GLY A 153 -18.37 21.46 5.22
CA GLY A 153 -18.52 21.75 6.65
C GLY A 153 -18.13 20.60 7.60
N GLU A 154 -17.93 19.40 7.08
CA GLU A 154 -17.41 18.27 7.87
C GLU A 154 -15.88 18.17 7.79
N PRO A 155 -15.19 17.91 8.91
CA PRO A 155 -13.75 17.67 8.88
C PRO A 155 -13.44 16.45 8.01
N ASP A 156 -12.48 16.59 7.09
CA ASP A 156 -12.04 15.49 6.25
C ASP A 156 -11.18 14.50 7.06
N TRP A 157 -11.84 13.64 7.83
CA TRP A 157 -11.20 12.59 8.64
C TRP A 157 -10.51 11.51 7.79
N ASN A 158 -10.65 11.57 6.46
CA ASN A 158 -10.04 10.66 5.51
C ASN A 158 -8.51 10.66 5.64
N ILE A 159 -7.88 11.81 5.93
CA ILE A 159 -6.44 11.88 6.24
C ILE A 159 -6.10 11.03 7.48
N VAL A 160 -6.91 11.07 8.53
CA VAL A 160 -6.63 10.36 9.78
C VAL A 160 -6.83 8.85 9.61
N TYR A 161 -7.93 8.44 8.96
CA TYR A 161 -8.23 7.02 8.76
C TYR A 161 -7.34 6.36 7.70
N TYR A 162 -7.01 7.09 6.64
CA TYR A 162 -6.25 6.55 5.51
C TYR A 162 -4.73 6.68 5.68
N SER A 163 -4.22 7.70 6.38
CA SER A 163 -2.77 7.92 6.50
C SER A 163 -2.21 7.63 7.89
N ALA A 164 -2.87 8.07 8.97
CA ALA A 164 -2.29 7.94 10.31
C ALA A 164 -2.25 6.48 10.82
N ALA A 165 -3.33 5.72 10.62
CA ALA A 165 -3.39 4.31 11.02
C ALA A 165 -2.31 3.44 10.33
N PRO A 166 -2.18 3.42 8.99
CA PRO A 166 -1.13 2.65 8.34
C PRO A 166 0.29 3.16 8.65
N MET A 167 0.51 4.47 8.70
CA MET A 167 1.83 5.03 9.03
C MET A 167 2.30 4.65 10.43
N SER A 168 1.40 4.62 11.42
CA SER A 168 1.77 4.21 12.78
C SER A 168 2.24 2.76 12.84
N PHE A 169 1.59 1.87 12.08
CA PHE A 169 2.04 0.48 11.95
C PHE A 169 3.42 0.38 11.32
N ASP A 170 3.64 1.08 10.19
CA ASP A 170 4.93 1.04 9.48
C ASP A 170 6.07 1.61 10.34
N LEU A 171 5.80 2.69 11.08
CA LEU A 171 6.78 3.31 11.98
C LEU A 171 7.18 2.38 13.13
N LEU A 172 6.21 1.68 13.72
CA LEU A 172 6.48 0.70 14.79
C LEU A 172 7.19 -0.54 14.24
N ALA A 173 6.80 -1.02 13.06
CA ALA A 173 7.48 -2.13 12.40
C ALA A 173 8.94 -1.77 12.06
N PHE A 174 9.18 -0.54 11.61
CA PHE A 174 10.51 -0.02 11.34
C PHE A 174 11.35 0.15 12.61
N ALA A 175 10.76 0.73 13.67
CA ALA A 175 11.44 0.91 14.94
C ALA A 175 11.84 -0.42 15.57
N THR A 176 10.92 -1.40 15.57
CA THR A 176 11.20 -2.75 16.09
C THR A 176 12.27 -3.47 15.26
N ALA A 177 12.17 -3.46 13.92
CA ALA A 177 13.19 -4.05 13.06
C ALA A 177 14.58 -3.41 13.28
N THR A 178 14.64 -2.08 13.37
CA THR A 178 15.89 -1.34 13.61
C THR A 178 16.49 -1.70 14.97
N TYR A 179 15.67 -1.73 16.03
CA TYR A 179 16.13 -2.11 17.36
C TYR A 179 16.78 -3.49 17.37
N TYR A 180 16.12 -4.50 16.78
CA TYR A 180 16.65 -5.87 16.75
C TYR A 180 17.89 -6.00 15.85
N LEU A 181 17.97 -5.26 14.74
CA LEU A 181 19.15 -5.25 13.87
C LEU A 181 20.35 -4.60 14.55
N VAL A 182 20.16 -3.47 15.24
CA VAL A 182 21.23 -2.78 15.98
C VAL A 182 21.68 -3.60 17.20
N TYR A 183 20.74 -4.26 17.89
CA TYR A 183 21.07 -5.15 18.99
C TYR A 183 21.87 -6.37 18.51
N ALA A 184 21.45 -6.99 17.40
CA ALA A 184 22.17 -8.13 16.82
C ALA A 184 23.57 -7.73 16.31
N SER A 185 23.71 -6.57 15.68
CA SER A 185 25.02 -6.07 15.21
C SER A 185 25.97 -5.73 16.35
N ARG A 186 25.47 -5.16 17.46
CA ARG A 186 26.26 -4.92 18.68
C ARG A 186 26.84 -6.20 19.27
N ILE A 187 26.13 -7.32 19.20
CA ILE A 187 26.58 -8.61 19.72
C ILE A 187 27.68 -9.22 18.81
N GLN A 188 27.59 -9.02 17.49
CA GLN A 188 28.61 -9.49 16.54
C GLN A 188 29.83 -8.56 16.41
N GLY A 189 29.75 -7.32 16.90
CA GLY A 189 30.84 -6.32 16.87
C GLY A 189 31.80 -6.36 18.06
N VAL A 190 31.73 -7.39 18.91
CA VAL A 190 32.75 -7.71 19.93
C VAL A 190 33.40 -9.05 19.56
N MET A 191 34.06 -9.08 18.42
CA MET A 191 35.14 -10.01 18.06
C MET A 191 36.09 -9.30 17.10
#